data_AF-A0A7C6V8F2-F1
#
_entry.id   AF-A0A7C6V8F2-F1
#
_cell.length_a   1.000
_cell.length_b   1.000
_cell.length_c   1.000
_cell.angle_alpha   90.00
_cell.angle_beta   90.00
_cell.angle_gamma   90.00
#
_symmetry.space_group_name_H-M   'P 1'
#
loop_
_entity.id
_entity.type
_entity.pdbx_description
1 polymer ?
#
loop_
_entity_poly.entity_id
_entity_poly.type
_entity_poly.pdbx_seq_one_letter_code
_entity_poly.pdbx_strand_id
1 'polypeptide(L)' 'MKELPLGFSLTLAQNQAAMEYFSSLPDSKKQEIINQTRNISSKNEMHEFVANLAKQNQKYN' A
#
# COMPACT_ATOMS: atom_id res chain seq x y z
N MET A 1 -5.37 18.02 -2.04
CA MET A 1 -5.50 16.54 -2.08
C MET A 1 -4.10 15.97 -2.26
N LYS A 2 -3.61 15.10 -1.36
CA LYS A 2 -2.36 14.36 -1.64
C LYS A 2 -2.75 13.20 -2.54
N GLU A 3 -2.50 13.35 -3.83
CA GLU A 3 -2.75 12.29 -4.80
C GLU A 3 -1.93 11.05 -4.43
N LEU A 4 -2.57 9.87 -4.53
CA LEU A 4 -1.87 8.60 -4.39
C LEU A 4 -0.89 8.46 -5.55
N PRO A 5 0.37 8.06 -5.31
CA PRO A 5 1.30 7.80 -6.40
C PRO A 5 0.69 6.80 -7.38
N LEU A 6 0.66 7.14 -8.68
CA LEU A 6 0.03 6.33 -9.73
C LEU A 6 0.47 4.85 -9.67
N GLY A 7 1.77 4.62 -9.50
CA GLY A 7 2.33 3.28 -9.35
C GLY A 7 1.78 2.55 -8.13
N PHE A 8 1.59 3.23 -7.00
CA PHE A 8 1.02 2.64 -5.80
C PHE A 8 -0.47 2.30 -6.01
N SER A 9 -1.28 3.23 -6.54
CA SER A 9 -2.70 2.99 -6.80
C SER A 9 -2.95 1.79 -7.73
N LEU A 10 -2.18 1.68 -8.81
CA LEU A 10 -2.27 0.55 -9.75
C LEU A 10 -1.88 -0.77 -9.09
N THR A 11 -0.77 -0.78 -8.36
CA THR A 11 -0.26 -2.01 -7.72
C THR A 11 -1.18 -2.46 -6.59
N LEU A 12 -1.74 -1.51 -5.83
CA LEU A 12 -2.71 -1.75 -4.78
C LEU A 12 -4.01 -2.35 -5.34
N ALA A 13 -4.52 -1.82 -6.45
CA ALA A 13 -5.72 -2.35 -7.11
C ALA A 13 -5.54 -3.78 -7.64
N GLN A 14 -4.31 -4.19 -7.97
CA GLN A 14 -3.99 -5.56 -8.40
C GLN A 14 -3.94 -6.57 -7.24
N ASN A 15 -3.88 -6.10 -5.99
CA ASN A 15 -3.81 -6.95 -4.80
C ASN A 15 -4.96 -6.63 -3.84
N GLN A 16 -6.07 -7.37 -4.01
CA GLN A 16 -7.28 -7.15 -3.22
C GLN A 16 -7.03 -7.22 -1.71
N ALA A 17 -6.23 -8.17 -1.22
CA ALA A 17 -5.91 -8.28 0.20
C ALA A 17 -5.14 -7.07 0.74
N ALA A 18 -4.21 -6.52 -0.05
CA ALA A 18 -3.52 -5.28 0.30
C ALA A 18 -4.47 -4.07 0.27
N MET A 19 -5.39 -4.02 -0.69
CA MET A 19 -6.40 -2.96 -0.81
C MET A 19 -7.36 -2.97 0.38
N GLU A 20 -7.83 -4.15 0.79
CA GLU A 20 -8.71 -4.33 1.96
C GLU A 20 -8.00 -3.87 3.24
N TYR A 21 -6.76 -4.32 3.46
CA TYR A 21 -5.95 -3.87 4.59
C TYR A 21 -5.70 -2.37 4.55
N PHE A 22 -5.28 -1.82 3.41
CA PHE A 22 -5.04 -0.39 3.29
C PHE A 22 -6.32 0.41 3.57
N SER A 23 -7.48 -0.08 3.10
CA SER A 23 -8.77 0.58 3.28
C SER A 23 -9.26 0.52 4.73
N SER A 24 -8.95 -0.55 5.47
CA SER A 24 -9.30 -0.71 6.88
C SER A 24 -8.45 0.14 7.82
N LEU A 25 -7.30 0.65 7.37
CA LEU A 25 -6.43 1.50 8.18
C LEU A 25 -7.02 2.91 8.42
N PRO A 26 -6.72 3.53 9.57
CA PRO A 26 -7.04 4.93 9.82
C PRO A 26 -6.23 5.86 8.91
N ASP A 27 -6.73 7.08 8.70
CA ASP A 27 -6.13 8.05 7.76
C ASP A 27 -4.67 8.39 8.09
N SER A 28 -4.29 8.43 9.36
CA SER A 28 -2.90 8.62 9.79
C SER A 28 -1.97 7.53 9.26
N LYS A 29 -2.41 6.27 9.32
CA LYS A 29 -1.65 5.12 8.81
C LYS A 29 -1.65 5.07 7.28
N LYS A 30 -2.77 5.40 6.64
CA LYS A 30 -2.82 5.56 5.17
C LYS A 30 -1.82 6.62 4.69
N GLN A 31 -1.73 7.76 5.38
CA GLN A 31 -0.76 8.81 5.07
C GLN A 31 0.69 8.37 5.28
N GLU A 32 0.97 7.60 6.33
CA GLU A 32 2.30 7.02 6.59
C GLU A 32 2.73 6.10 5.44
N ILE A 33 1.84 5.20 5.01
CA ILE A 33 2.06 4.30 3.87
C ILE A 33 2.28 5.09 2.58
N ILE A 34 1.43 6.08 2.29
CA ILE A 34 1.59 6.94 1.10
C ILE A 34 2.95 7.65 1.14
N ASN A 35 3.39 8.16 2.29
CA ASN A 35 4.69 8.80 2.41
C ASN A 35 5.84 7.79 2.18
N GLN A 36 5.73 6.57 2.69
CA GLN A 36 6.73 5.51 2.42
C GLN A 36 6.83 5.19 0.93
N THR A 37 5.69 5.10 0.23
CA THR A 37 5.66 4.80 -1.21
C THR A 37 6.33 5.86 -2.07
N ARG A 38 6.49 7.10 -1.57
CA ARG A 38 7.22 8.17 -2.28
C ARG A 38 8.73 7.97 -2.29
N ASN A 39 9.26 7.20 -1.35
CA ASN A 39 10.68 6.87 -1.29
C ASN A 39 11.04 5.64 -2.14
N ILE A 40 10.03 4.94 -2.66
CA ILE A 40 10.21 3.78 -3.53
C ILE A 40 10.42 4.27 -4.96
N SER A 41 11.58 3.96 -5.53
CA SER A 41 11.94 4.41 -6.87
C SER A 41 11.85 3.30 -7.93
N SER A 42 11.68 2.04 -7.52
CA SER A 42 11.58 0.91 -8.43
C SER A 42 10.20 0.23 -8.41
N LYS A 43 9.79 -0.31 -9.57
CA LYS A 43 8.56 -1.09 -9.68
C LYS A 43 8.60 -2.33 -8.79
N ASN A 44 9.72 -3.05 -8.76
CA ASN A 44 9.85 -4.29 -7.98
C ASN A 44 9.68 -4.03 -6.49
N GLU A 45 10.32 -3.00 -5.94
CA GLU A 45 10.13 -2.61 -4.53
C GLU A 45 8.68 -2.20 -4.24
N MET A 46 7.98 -1.54 -5.18
CA MET A 46 6.56 -1.21 -5.02
C MET A 46 5.69 -2.47 -4.93
N HIS A 47 5.95 -3.45 -5.80
CA HIS A 47 5.26 -4.74 -5.78
C HIS A 47 5.52 -5.49 -4.47
N GLU A 48 6.77 -5.56 -4.02
CA GLU A 48 7.12 -6.20 -2.74
C GLU A 48 6.49 -5.48 -1.54
N PHE A 49 6.48 -4.16 -1.55
CA PHE A 49 5.86 -3.35 -0.51
C PHE A 49 4.35 -3.63 -0.40
N VAL A 50 3.62 -3.63 -1.52
CA VAL A 50 2.18 -3.95 -1.54
C VAL A 50 1.94 -5.41 -1.15
N ALA A 51 2.78 -6.35 -1.59
CA ALA A 51 2.69 -7.75 -1.18
C ALA A 51 2.88 -7.92 0.34
N ASN A 52 3.75 -7.13 0.96
CA ASN A 52 3.93 -7.12 2.40
C ASN A 52 2.74 -6.48 3.14
N LEU A 53 2.08 -5.47 2.55
CA LEU A 53 0.82 -4.94 3.09
C LEU A 53 -0.28 -6.01 3.14
N ALA A 54 -0.41 -6.84 2.09
CA ALA A 54 -1.35 -7.97 2.10
C ALA A 54 -1.05 -8.99 3.20
N LYS A 55 0.24 -9.28 3.46
CA LYS A 55 0.65 -10.18 4.55
C LYS A 55 0.34 -9.63 5.94
N GLN A 56 0.35 -8.31 6.12
CA GLN A 56 -0.03 -7.67 7.39
C GLN A 56 -1.51 -7.94 7.72
N ASN A 57 -2.38 -8.04 6.71
CA ASN A 57 -3.78 -8.46 6.90
C ASN A 57 -3.87 -9.86 7.52
N GLN A 58 -3.06 -10.80 7.04
CA GLN A 58 -3.09 -12.20 7.49
C GLN A 58 -2.54 -12.41 8.90
N LYS A 59 -1.71 -11.49 9.41
CA LYS A 59 -1.13 -11.60 10.77
C LYS A 59 -2.12 -11.20 11.88
N TYR A 60 -3.24 -10.57 11.52
CA TYR A 60 -4.29 -10.13 12.46
C TYR A 60 -5.63 -10.91 12.29
N ASN A 61 -5.62 -12.01 11.54
CA ASN A 61 -6.72 -12.98 11.48
C ASN A 61 -6.35 -14.24 12.27
#